data_AF-A0A6P0M264-F1
#
_entry.id   AF-A0A6P0M264-F1
#
_cell.length_a   1.000
_cell.length_b   1.000
_cell.length_c   1.000
_cell.angle_alpha   90.00
_cell.angle_beta   90.00
_cell.angle_gamma   90.00
#
_symmetry.space_group_name_H-M   'P 1'
#
loop_
_entity.id
_entity.type
_entity.pdbx_description
1 polymer ?
#
loop_
_entity_poly.entity_id
_entity_poly.type
_entity_poly.pdbx_seq_one_letter_code
_entity_poly.pdbx_strand_id
1 'polypeptide(L)' 'SKAAGVKKLAIFHHEPNHCDDFLDKLAVEVKEVFDGAFIVKEGMIVTVK' A
#
# COMPACT_ATOMS: atom_id res chain seq x y z
N SER A 1 -10.39 -5.29 1.56
CA SER A 1 -10.87 -3.93 1.18
C SER A 1 -12.16 -3.96 0.37
N LYS A 2 -12.21 -4.63 -0.80
CA LYS A 2 -13.43 -4.71 -1.63
C LYS A 2 -14.69 -5.14 -0.86
N ALA A 3 -14.58 -6.16 0.00
CA ALA A 3 -15.69 -6.63 0.84
C ALA A 3 -16.08 -5.69 1.99
N ALA A 4 -15.23 -4.73 2.36
CA ALA A 4 -15.46 -3.78 3.45
C ALA A 4 -15.91 -2.39 2.96
N GLY A 5 -16.07 -2.18 1.65
CA GLY A 5 -16.54 -0.91 1.08
C GLY A 5 -15.59 0.29 1.28
N VAL A 6 -14.32 0.04 1.60
CA VAL A 6 -13.35 1.12 1.90
C VAL A 6 -12.90 1.83 0.63
N LYS A 7 -12.70 3.14 0.72
CA LYS A 7 -12.20 3.97 -0.41
C LYS A 7 -10.69 3.88 -0.60
N LYS A 8 -9.94 3.63 0.49
CA LYS A 8 -8.47 3.53 0.50
C LYS A 8 -8.03 2.39 1.42
N LEU A 9 -6.99 1.67 1.03
CA LEU A 9 -6.36 0.59 1.82
C LEU A 9 -4.85 0.88 1.94
N ALA A 10 -4.38 1.16 3.16
CA ALA A 10 -2.96 1.30 3.45
C ALA A 10 -2.40 -0.06 3.91
N ILE A 11 -1.37 -0.56 3.23
CA ILE A 11 -0.70 -1.82 3.54
C ILE A 11 0.65 -1.50 4.20
N PHE A 12 0.82 -1.92 5.45
CA PHE A 12 2.01 -1.69 6.29
C PHE A 12 2.52 -3.00 6.87
N HIS A 13 3.84 -3.08 7.06
CA HIS A 13 4.67 -4.07 7.79
C HIS A 13 5.92 -4.32 6.94
N HIS A 14 6.86 -3.38 6.97
CA HIS A 14 8.14 -3.55 6.31
C HIS A 14 8.98 -4.48 7.17
N GLU A 15 9.07 -5.75 6.80
CA GLU A 15 10.14 -6.59 7.31
C GLU A 15 11.47 -5.91 6.96
N PRO A 16 12.43 -5.78 7.89
CA PRO A 16 13.65 -5.00 7.69
C PRO A 16 14.56 -5.50 6.54
N ASN A 17 14.24 -6.67 5.97
CA ASN A 17 14.93 -7.24 4.81
C ASN A 17 14.24 -6.95 3.46
N HIS A 18 13.12 -6.21 3.45
CA HIS A 18 12.48 -5.79 2.20
C HIS A 18 13.23 -4.59 1.61
N CYS A 19 14.00 -4.86 0.56
CA CYS A 19 14.65 -3.84 -0.26
C CYS A 19 13.60 -2.99 -0.98
N ASP A 20 13.92 -1.73 -1.30
CA ASP A 20 13.04 -0.80 -2.02
C ASP A 20 12.46 -1.41 -3.32
N ASP A 21 13.24 -2.23 -4.03
CA ASP A 21 12.82 -2.94 -5.24
C ASP A 21 11.64 -3.91 -5.02
N PHE A 22 11.55 -4.51 -3.83
CA PHE A 22 10.43 -5.38 -3.47
C PHE A 22 9.17 -4.55 -3.22
N LEU A 23 9.32 -3.43 -2.51
CA LEU A 23 8.20 -2.55 -2.17
C LEU A 23 7.60 -1.88 -3.40
N ASP A 24 8.42 -1.54 -4.40
CA ASP A 24 7.95 -0.93 -5.64
C ASP A 24 7.19 -1.93 -6.53
N LYS A 25 7.64 -3.19 -6.61
CA LYS A 25 6.88 -4.25 -7.32
C LYS A 25 5.55 -4.53 -6.62
N LEU A 26 5.57 -4.67 -5.30
CA LEU A 26 4.37 -4.91 -4.52
C LEU A 26 3.36 -3.75 -4.66
N ALA A 27 3.83 -2.50 -4.76
CA ALA A 27 2.97 -1.34 -4.98
C ALA A 27 2.20 -1.38 -6.30
N VAL A 28 2.78 -1.99 -7.35
CA VAL A 28 2.09 -2.21 -8.63
C VAL A 28 1.03 -3.31 -8.45
N GLU A 29 1.41 -4.45 -7.91
CA GLU A 29 0.53 -5.61 -7.73
C GLU A 29 -0.71 -5.29 -6.87
N VAL A 30 -0.54 -4.55 -5.77
CA VAL A 30 -1.67 -4.21 -4.88
C VAL A 30 -2.66 -3.26 -5.54
N LYS A 31 -2.20 -2.36 -6.42
CA LYS A 31 -3.08 -1.47 -7.18
C LYS A 31 -3.90 -2.22 -8.22
N GLU A 32 -3.32 -3.24 -8.86
CA GLU A 32 -4.05 -4.09 -9.82
C GLU A 32 -5.21 -4.83 -9.15
N VAL A 33 -5.04 -5.24 -7.88
CA VAL A 33 -6.08 -5.94 -7.11
C VAL A 33 -7.16 -4.97 -6.60
N PHE A 34 -6.74 -3.78 -6.16
CA PHE A 34 -7.63 -2.74 -5.64
C PHE A 34 -7.04 -1.35 -5.90
N ASP A 35 -7.69 -0.57 -6.77
CA ASP A 35 -7.24 0.76 -7.18
C ASP A 35 -6.99 1.73 -6.00
N GLY A 36 -7.70 1.55 -4.88
CA GLY A 36 -7.50 2.32 -3.65
C GLY A 36 -6.38 1.80 -2.73
N ALA A 37 -5.66 0.73 -3.09
CA ALA A 37 -4.58 0.18 -2.29
C ALA A 37 -3.24 0.89 -2.54
N PHE A 38 -2.44 1.01 -1.49
CA PHE A 38 -1.07 1.50 -1.59
C PHE A 38 -0.19 0.95 -0.46
N ILE A 39 1.11 0.82 -0.74
CA ILE A 39 2.14 0.53 0.26
C ILE A 39 2.53 1.83 0.95
N VAL A 40 2.52 1.85 2.27
CA VAL A 40 2.97 3.02 3.06
C VAL A 40 4.50 3.04 3.08
N LYS A 41 5.13 4.22 2.98
CA LYS A 41 6.59 4.39 3.12
C LYS A 41 6.92 5.16 4.41
N GLU A 42 8.14 5.04 4.92
CA GLU A 42 8.57 5.82 6.09
C GLU A 42 8.40 7.33 5.83
N GLY A 43 7.85 8.06 6.80
CA GLY A 43 7.58 9.49 6.67
C GLY A 43 6.42 9.86 5.72
N MET A 44 5.69 8.89 5.17
CA MET A 44 4.58 9.16 4.26
C MET A 44 3.39 9.80 5.00
N ILE A 45 2.99 10.99 4.56
CA ILE A 45 1.80 11.70 5.07
C ILE A 45 0.64 11.45 4.10
N VAL A 46 -0.49 10.98 4.64
CA VAL A 46 -1.71 10.72 3.85
C VAL A 46 -2.82 11.65 4.29
N THR A 47 -3.28 12.50 3.38
CA THR A 47 -4.47 13.31 3.60
C THR A 47 -5.73 12.49 3.30
N VAL A 48 -6.60 12.40 4.31
CA VAL A 48 -7.95 11.84 4.20
C VAL A 48 -8.95 12.98 4.05
N LYS A 49 -9.94 12.79 3.17
CA LYS A 49 -11.09 13.68 3.02
C LYS A 49 -12.29 13.06 3.70
#